data_AF-A0A960VTY8-F1
#
_entry.id   AF-A0A960VTY8-F1
#
_cell.length_a   1.000
_cell.length_b   1.000
_cell.length_c   1.000
_cell.angle_alpha   90.00
_cell.angle_beta   90.00
_cell.angle_gamma   90.00
#
_symmetry.space_group_name_H-M   'P 1'
#
loop_
_entity.id
_entity.type
_entity.pdbx_description
1 polymer ?
#
loop_
_entity_poly.entity_id
_entity_poly.type
_entity_poly.pdbx_seq_one_letter_code
_entity_poly.pdbx_strand_id
1 'polypeptide(L)'
;MDLYRYIEKAARFRWWFLVLVVLAPVVASAAGEGGSGFTLGSLVENLLIGLILGSVYALIALGYTLVYGVIKLINFAHGDIYMLGAFTGFYLLRFTVRWLNFTQGISLIWCFVISVVISAILCAALAVLMERMAYRPLRKSSRIAALITAVGVSFLLENGGIIAFGPNPKSYEPRKLEVYQLQFAGNEEFSNARQ
;
A
#
# COMPACT_ATOMS: atom_id res chain seq x y z
N MET A 1 14.82 -14.69 37.29
CA MET A 1 13.40 -15.05 37.00
C MET A 1 12.52 -13.82 36.72
N ASP A 2 12.99 -12.59 36.95
CA ASP A 2 12.15 -11.38 36.87
C ASP A 2 12.13 -10.68 35.50
N LEU A 3 13.17 -10.85 34.68
CA LEU A 3 13.24 -10.25 33.35
C LEU A 3 12.15 -10.78 32.40
N TYR A 4 11.88 -12.09 32.45
CA TYR A 4 10.83 -12.73 31.66
C TYR A 4 9.44 -12.16 31.98
N ARG A 5 9.13 -11.96 33.27
CA ARG A 5 7.86 -11.37 33.72
C ARG A 5 7.68 -9.92 33.24
N TYR A 6 8.77 -9.18 33.10
CA TYR A 6 8.76 -7.81 32.55
C TYR A 6 8.50 -7.78 31.04
N ILE A 7 9.18 -8.66 30.29
CA ILE A 7 8.98 -8.80 28.83
C ILE A 7 7.54 -9.23 28.55
N GLU A 8 7.01 -10.17 29.32
CA GLU A 8 5.64 -10.66 29.14
C GLU A 8 4.60 -9.59 29.46
N LYS A 9 4.78 -8.79 30.53
CA LYS A 9 3.91 -7.64 30.83
C LYS A 9 3.97 -6.55 29.76
N ALA A 10 5.16 -6.22 29.27
CA ALA A 10 5.35 -5.24 28.20
C ALA A 10 4.76 -5.72 26.86
N ALA A 11 4.89 -7.01 26.55
CA ALA A 11 4.28 -7.63 25.38
C ALA A 11 2.74 -7.61 25.49
N ARG A 12 2.18 -7.97 26.65
CA ARG A 12 0.74 -7.93 26.93
C ARG A 12 0.17 -6.52 26.77
N PHE A 13 0.89 -5.50 27.26
CA PHE A 13 0.51 -4.10 27.09
C PHE A 13 0.53 -3.67 25.61
N ARG A 14 1.56 -4.05 24.85
CA ARG A 14 1.62 -3.82 23.39
C ARG A 14 0.46 -4.46 22.63
N TRP A 15 0.06 -5.68 23.00
CA TRP A 15 -1.09 -6.36 22.39
C TRP A 15 -2.41 -5.65 22.68
N TRP A 16 -2.63 -5.19 23.91
CA TRP A 16 -3.82 -4.40 24.26
C TRP A 16 -3.90 -3.07 23.52
N PHE A 17 -2.75 -2.39 23.33
CA PHE A 17 -2.69 -1.16 22.54
C PHE A 17 -3.07 -1.39 21.07
N LEU A 18 -2.56 -2.46 20.45
CA LEU A 18 -2.92 -2.84 19.07
C LEU A 18 -4.41 -3.18 18.94
N VAL A 19 -4.95 -3.94 19.89
CA VAL A 19 -6.38 -4.26 19.95
C VAL A 19 -7.23 -2.99 20.02
N LEU A 20 -6.83 -2.01 20.83
CA LEU A 20 -7.54 -0.74 20.98
C LEU A 20 -7.47 0.09 19.69
N VAL A 21 -6.31 0.18 19.04
CA VAL A 21 -6.15 0.91 17.76
C VAL A 21 -6.97 0.29 16.63
N VAL A 22 -7.15 -1.03 16.62
CA VAL A 22 -7.94 -1.74 15.60
C VAL A 22 -9.44 -1.72 15.90
N LEU A 23 -9.84 -1.79 17.18
CA LEU A 23 -11.25 -1.77 17.59
C LEU A 23 -11.81 -0.35 17.66
N ALA A 24 -11.02 0.66 17.98
CA ALA A 24 -11.49 2.04 18.12
C ALA A 24 -12.16 2.58 16.83
N PRO A 25 -11.63 2.36 15.60
CA PRO A 25 -12.32 2.75 14.37
C PRO A 25 -13.65 2.01 14.16
N VAL A 26 -13.72 0.73 14.52
CA VAL A 26 -14.94 -0.08 14.40
C VAL A 26 -16.01 0.38 15.39
N VAL A 27 -15.61 0.63 16.64
CA VAL A 27 -16.49 1.15 17.69
C VAL A 27 -16.91 2.59 17.40
N ALA A 28 -15.99 3.43 16.91
CA ALA A 28 -16.30 4.80 16.49
C ALA A 28 -17.25 4.82 15.28
N SER A 29 -17.10 3.90 14.32
CA SER A 29 -18.05 3.73 13.22
C SER A 29 -19.41 3.22 13.69
N ALA A 30 -19.47 2.47 14.80
CA ALA A 30 -20.73 2.04 15.41
C ALA A 30 -21.37 3.13 16.29
N ALA A 31 -20.57 4.07 16.80
CA ALA A 31 -20.99 5.19 17.64
C ALA A 31 -21.23 6.50 16.87
N GLY A 32 -20.91 6.55 15.58
CA GLY A 32 -21.08 7.72 14.72
C GLY A 32 -22.55 8.13 14.61
N GLU A 33 -22.83 9.35 15.06
CA GLU A 33 -24.12 10.04 14.91
C GLU A 33 -24.46 10.18 13.42
N GLY A 34 -25.25 9.25 12.91
CA GLY A 34 -25.56 9.23 11.49
C GLY A 34 -26.56 8.17 11.04
N GLY A 35 -27.49 7.71 11.88
CA GLY A 35 -28.74 7.03 11.49
C GLY A 35 -28.67 5.72 10.69
N SER A 36 -27.54 5.32 10.11
CA SER A 36 -27.33 4.02 9.49
C SER A 36 -26.76 3.09 10.55
N GLY A 37 -27.63 2.29 11.17
CA GLY A 37 -27.20 1.20 12.03
C GLY A 37 -26.17 0.30 11.33
N PHE A 38 -25.37 -0.43 12.12
CA PHE A 38 -24.40 -1.40 11.58
C PHE A 38 -25.12 -2.39 10.66
N THR A 39 -24.99 -2.20 9.34
CA THR A 39 -25.63 -3.06 8.35
C THR A 39 -24.68 -4.21 8.02
N LEU A 40 -25.22 -5.35 7.57
CA LEU A 40 -24.39 -6.43 7.05
C LEU A 40 -23.47 -5.95 5.90
N GLY A 41 -23.92 -4.93 5.14
CA GLY A 41 -23.12 -4.28 4.12
C GLY A 41 -21.86 -3.60 4.67
N SER A 42 -21.98 -2.80 5.74
CA SER A 42 -20.82 -2.12 6.32
C SER A 42 -19.85 -3.09 7.02
N LEU A 43 -20.35 -4.21 7.56
CA LEU A 43 -19.49 -5.28 8.08
C LEU A 43 -18.62 -5.88 6.97
N VAL A 44 -19.24 -6.23 5.83
CA VAL A 44 -18.53 -6.81 4.69
C VAL A 44 -17.50 -5.84 4.12
N GLU A 45 -17.86 -4.56 3.98
CA GLU A 45 -16.94 -3.51 3.52
C GLU A 45 -15.72 -3.36 4.46
N ASN A 46 -15.94 -3.30 5.78
CA ASN A 46 -14.86 -3.20 6.76
C ASN A 46 -13.95 -4.44 6.76
N LEU A 47 -14.50 -5.64 6.58
CA LEU A 47 -13.72 -6.87 6.45
C LEU A 47 -12.86 -6.85 5.18
N LEU A 48 -13.41 -6.38 4.06
CA LEU A 48 -12.66 -6.24 2.81
C LEU A 48 -11.54 -5.22 2.93
N ILE A 49 -11.82 -4.04 3.49
CA ILE A 49 -10.81 -3.01 3.75
C ILE A 49 -9.70 -3.56 4.65
N GLY A 50 -10.07 -4.23 5.75
CA GLY A 50 -9.12 -4.87 6.67
C GLY A 50 -8.27 -5.93 5.99
N LEU A 51 -8.85 -6.75 5.12
CA LEU A 51 -8.13 -7.76 4.35
C LEU A 51 -7.16 -7.13 3.35
N ILE A 52 -7.58 -6.08 2.64
CA ILE A 52 -6.75 -5.36 1.68
C ILE A 52 -5.52 -4.77 2.40
N LEU A 53 -5.73 -3.99 3.47
CA LEU A 53 -4.65 -3.39 4.25
C LEU A 53 -3.74 -4.46 4.88
N GLY A 54 -4.34 -5.51 5.45
CA GLY A 54 -3.60 -6.64 6.02
C GLY A 54 -2.72 -7.35 5.00
N SER A 55 -3.23 -7.56 3.78
CA SER A 55 -2.47 -8.21 2.70
C SER A 55 -1.28 -7.38 2.24
N VAL A 56 -1.44 -6.05 2.15
CA VAL A 56 -0.35 -5.13 1.80
C VAL A 56 0.74 -5.18 2.87
N TYR A 57 0.38 -5.09 4.15
CA TYR A 57 1.35 -5.18 5.24
C TYR A 57 2.02 -6.57 5.33
N ALA A 58 1.27 -7.65 5.09
CA ALA A 58 1.81 -8.99 5.06
C ALA A 58 2.83 -9.16 3.92
N LEU A 59 2.54 -8.64 2.73
CA LEU A 59 3.45 -8.66 1.58
C LEU A 59 4.71 -7.82 1.83
N ILE A 60 4.57 -6.65 2.45
CA ILE A 60 5.72 -5.81 2.83
C ILE A 60 6.61 -6.56 3.83
N ALA A 61 6.02 -7.14 4.88
CA ALA A 61 6.76 -7.92 5.87
C ALA A 61 7.47 -9.12 5.23
N LEU A 62 6.77 -9.86 4.37
CA LEU A 62 7.33 -10.99 3.62
C LEU A 62 8.52 -10.52 2.76
N GLY A 63 8.39 -9.42 2.02
CA GLY A 63 9.47 -8.83 1.23
C GLY A 63 10.71 -8.52 2.07
N TYR A 64 10.55 -7.83 3.21
CA TYR A 64 11.66 -7.54 4.12
C TYR A 64 12.32 -8.82 4.68
N THR A 65 11.53 -9.83 5.06
CA THR A 65 12.08 -11.10 5.57
C THR A 65 12.84 -11.89 4.51
N LEU A 66 12.41 -11.88 3.25
CA LEU A 66 13.11 -12.56 2.16
C LEU A 66 14.44 -11.88 1.83
N VAL A 67 14.43 -10.55 1.68
CA VAL A 67 15.65 -9.78 1.34
C VAL A 67 16.70 -9.93 2.45
N TYR A 68 16.29 -9.72 3.71
CA TYR A 68 17.20 -9.90 4.84
C TYR A 68 17.60 -11.38 5.02
N GLY A 69 16.71 -12.32 4.74
CA GLY A 69 16.98 -13.76 4.84
C GLY A 69 18.10 -14.24 3.92
N VAL A 70 18.14 -13.74 2.68
CA VAL A 70 19.14 -14.13 1.68
C VAL A 70 20.45 -13.35 1.83
N ILE A 71 20.37 -12.03 2.04
CA ILE A 71 21.53 -11.14 1.97
C ILE A 71 22.12 -10.85 3.36
N LYS A 72 21.32 -10.98 4.43
CA LYS A 72 21.67 -10.62 5.83
C LYS A 72 22.16 -9.18 5.99
N LEU A 73 21.73 -8.30 5.08
CA LEU A 73 22.01 -6.86 5.09
C LEU A 73 20.70 -6.09 5.24
N ILE A 74 20.74 -4.99 5.98
CA ILE A 74 19.59 -4.09 6.16
C ILE A 74 19.45 -3.27 4.87
N ASN A 75 18.31 -3.41 4.18
CA ASN A 75 18.00 -2.65 2.98
C ASN A 75 17.04 -1.51 3.32
N PHE A 76 17.55 -0.27 3.38
CA PHE A 76 16.73 0.92 3.59
C PHE A 76 15.97 1.34 2.32
N ALA A 77 16.53 1.04 1.15
CA ALA A 77 15.99 1.43 -0.15
C ALA A 77 14.71 0.66 -0.55
N HIS A 78 14.25 -0.28 0.27
CA HIS A 78 13.04 -1.06 0.01
C HIS A 78 11.80 -0.15 -0.09
N GLY A 79 11.71 0.90 0.74
CA GLY A 79 10.65 1.91 0.65
C GLY A 79 10.74 2.76 -0.62
N ASP A 80 11.96 3.13 -1.02
CA ASP A 80 12.19 3.98 -2.19
C ASP A 80 11.92 3.23 -3.51
N ILE A 81 12.22 1.93 -3.56
CA ILE A 81 11.86 1.07 -4.69
C ILE A 81 10.33 0.98 -4.81
N TYR A 82 9.61 0.87 -3.69
CA TYR A 82 8.15 0.90 -3.68
C TYR A 82 7.60 2.25 -4.19
N MET A 83 8.20 3.36 -3.77
CA MET A 83 7.88 4.70 -4.29
C MET A 83 8.05 4.75 -5.82
N LEU A 84 9.19 4.31 -6.35
CA LEU A 84 9.43 4.32 -7.80
C LEU A 84 8.44 3.41 -8.55
N GLY A 85 8.07 2.27 -7.99
CA GLY A 85 6.99 1.42 -8.50
C GLY A 85 5.67 2.18 -8.59
N ALA A 86 5.24 2.82 -7.51
CA ALA A 86 3.99 3.58 -7.48
C ALA A 86 3.98 4.74 -8.50
N PHE A 87 5.07 5.51 -8.60
CA PHE A 87 5.17 6.61 -9.56
C PHE A 87 5.20 6.11 -11.01
N THR A 88 5.98 5.06 -11.31
CA THR A 88 6.01 4.49 -12.67
C THR A 88 4.63 4.00 -13.08
N GLY A 89 3.89 3.30 -12.21
CA GLY A 89 2.51 2.89 -12.46
C GLY A 89 1.58 4.09 -12.72
N PHE A 90 1.71 5.16 -11.93
CA PHE A 90 0.90 6.37 -12.07
C PHE A 90 1.10 7.05 -13.43
N TYR A 91 2.36 7.32 -13.78
CA TYR A 91 2.69 7.98 -15.05
C TYR A 91 2.36 7.11 -16.25
N LEU A 92 2.58 5.80 -16.14
CA LEU A 92 2.28 4.86 -17.21
C LEU A 92 0.78 4.76 -17.45
N LEU A 93 -0.04 4.70 -16.39
CA LEU A 93 -1.50 4.74 -16.53
C LEU A 93 -1.97 6.03 -17.18
N ARG A 94 -1.46 7.18 -16.73
CA ARG A 94 -1.80 8.49 -17.30
C ARG A 94 -1.42 8.58 -18.78
N PHE A 95 -0.27 8.02 -19.14
CA PHE A 95 0.19 7.92 -20.51
C PHE A 95 -0.72 7.01 -21.35
N THR A 96 -0.98 5.78 -20.91
CA THR A 96 -1.84 4.83 -21.63
C THR A 96 -3.25 5.36 -21.84
N VAL A 97 -3.86 5.97 -20.82
CA VAL A 97 -5.21 6.56 -20.94
C VAL A 97 -5.23 7.73 -21.93
N ARG A 98 -4.19 8.59 -21.92
CA ARG A 98 -4.09 9.73 -22.85
C ARG A 98 -3.86 9.29 -24.29
N TRP A 99 -2.99 8.31 -24.51
CA TRP A 99 -2.59 7.90 -25.86
C TRP A 99 -3.59 6.97 -26.54
N LEU A 100 -4.15 6.01 -25.79
CA LEU A 100 -5.07 5.03 -26.37
C LEU A 100 -6.55 5.49 -26.32
N ASN A 101 -6.82 6.69 -25.78
CA ASN A 101 -8.17 7.28 -25.64
C ASN A 101 -9.20 6.38 -24.94
N PHE A 102 -8.75 5.37 -24.19
CA PHE A 102 -9.61 4.51 -23.39
C PHE A 102 -10.14 5.29 -22.20
N THR A 103 -11.32 5.88 -22.37
CA THR A 103 -11.92 6.80 -21.40
C THR A 103 -13.15 6.23 -20.72
N GLN A 104 -13.67 5.06 -21.12
CA GLN A 104 -14.93 4.53 -20.60
C GLN A 104 -14.90 3.00 -20.48
N GLY A 105 -15.49 2.47 -19.40
CA GLY A 105 -15.83 1.04 -19.25
C GLY A 105 -14.68 0.07 -19.00
N ILE A 106 -14.89 -1.19 -19.41
CA ILE A 106 -14.01 -2.35 -19.19
C ILE A 106 -12.59 -2.14 -19.73
N SER A 107 -12.42 -1.32 -20.78
CA SER A 107 -11.11 -0.98 -21.33
C SER A 107 -10.20 -0.25 -20.32
N LEU A 108 -10.77 0.48 -19.37
CA LEU A 108 -9.99 1.17 -18.32
C LEU A 108 -9.35 0.18 -17.35
N ILE A 109 -10.06 -0.90 -17.02
CA ILE A 109 -9.56 -1.97 -16.14
C ILE A 109 -8.37 -2.66 -16.81
N TRP A 110 -8.48 -2.96 -18.10
CA TRP A 110 -7.36 -3.55 -18.85
C TRP A 110 -6.15 -2.62 -18.92
N CYS A 111 -6.36 -1.32 -19.15
CA CYS A 111 -5.28 -0.34 -19.07
C CYS A 111 -4.60 -0.33 -17.70
N PHE A 112 -5.39 -0.33 -16.61
CA PHE A 112 -4.86 -0.39 -15.26
C PHE A 112 -4.00 -1.64 -15.03
N VAL A 113 -4.53 -2.83 -15.39
CA VAL A 113 -3.80 -4.09 -15.25
C VAL A 113 -2.49 -4.07 -16.05
N ILE A 114 -2.52 -3.62 -17.31
CA ILE A 114 -1.33 -3.53 -18.15
C ILE A 114 -0.30 -2.56 -17.55
N SER A 115 -0.74 -1.38 -17.08
CA SER A 115 0.16 -0.40 -16.46
C SER A 115 0.80 -0.94 -15.18
N VAL A 116 0.05 -1.68 -14.36
CA VAL A 116 0.58 -2.33 -13.15
C VAL A 116 1.61 -3.41 -13.50
N VAL A 117 1.32 -4.26 -14.49
CA VAL A 117 2.26 -5.33 -14.91
C VAL A 117 3.57 -4.73 -15.43
N ILE A 118 3.49 -3.72 -16.31
CA ILE A 118 4.69 -3.07 -16.84
C ILE A 118 5.47 -2.36 -15.71
N SER A 119 4.76 -1.67 -14.80
CA SER A 119 5.40 -1.04 -13.64
C SER A 119 6.10 -2.06 -12.74
N ALA A 120 5.49 -3.23 -12.49
CA ALA A 120 6.09 -4.30 -11.71
C ALA A 120 7.38 -4.83 -12.38
N ILE A 121 7.39 -4.99 -13.71
CA ILE A 121 8.59 -5.40 -14.47
C ILE A 121 9.69 -4.34 -14.35
N LEU A 122 9.37 -3.05 -14.51
CA LEU A 122 10.33 -1.97 -14.38
C LEU A 122 10.90 -1.87 -12.95
N CYS A 123 10.04 -2.04 -11.94
CA CYS A 123 10.43 -2.08 -10.54
C CYS A 123 11.38 -3.25 -10.25
N ALA A 124 11.08 -4.44 -10.76
CA ALA A 124 11.96 -5.61 -10.66
C ALA A 124 13.31 -5.37 -11.34
N ALA A 125 13.31 -4.76 -12.53
CA ALA A 125 14.54 -4.41 -13.23
C ALA A 125 15.40 -3.41 -12.44
N LEU A 126 14.79 -2.37 -11.85
CA LEU A 126 15.46 -1.41 -10.97
C LEU A 126 16.04 -2.09 -9.71
N ALA A 127 15.29 -2.99 -9.09
CA ALA A 127 15.76 -3.74 -7.92
C ALA A 127 16.99 -4.61 -8.26
N VAL A 128 16.98 -5.30 -9.40
CA VAL A 128 18.12 -6.09 -9.89
C VAL A 128 19.33 -5.20 -10.21
N LEU A 129 19.09 -4.03 -10.82
CA LEU A 129 20.16 -3.08 -11.10
C LEU A 129 20.83 -2.60 -9.82
N MET A 130 20.04 -2.25 -8.80
CA MET A 130 20.54 -1.85 -7.49
C MET A 130 21.29 -2.97 -6.78
N GLU A 131 20.79 -4.21 -6.85
CA GLU A 131 21.50 -5.36 -6.32
C GLU A 131 22.88 -5.48 -6.98
N ARG A 132 22.95 -5.40 -8.31
CA ARG A 132 24.21 -5.57 -9.05
C ARG A 132 25.20 -4.43 -8.79
N MET A 133 24.74 -3.19 -8.75
CA MET A 133 25.59 -2.01 -8.65
C MET A 133 26.01 -1.72 -7.21
N ALA A 134 25.08 -1.75 -6.27
CA ALA A 134 25.34 -1.34 -4.89
C ALA A 134 25.62 -2.54 -3.98
N TYR A 135 24.74 -3.54 -3.95
CA TYR A 135 24.78 -4.54 -2.88
C TYR A 135 25.73 -5.71 -3.15
N ARG A 136 25.82 -6.18 -4.39
CA ARG A 136 26.63 -7.33 -4.79
C ARG A 136 28.14 -7.12 -4.53
N PRO A 137 28.73 -5.95 -4.81
CA PRO A 137 30.15 -5.70 -4.51
C PRO A 137 30.45 -5.69 -3.01
N LEU A 138 29.51 -5.18 -2.20
CA LEU A 138 29.69 -5.02 -0.76
C LEU A 138 29.46 -6.30 0.06
N ARG A 139 29.12 -7.43 -0.57
CA ARG A 139 28.97 -8.72 0.14
C ARG A 139 30.27 -9.20 0.81
N LYS A 140 31.44 -8.76 0.33
CA LYS A 140 32.75 -9.11 0.91
C LYS A 140 33.28 -8.04 1.89
N SER A 141 32.58 -6.92 2.03
CA SER A 141 32.99 -5.78 2.85
C SER A 141 32.40 -5.84 4.27
N SER A 142 32.76 -4.88 5.13
CA SER A 142 32.20 -4.81 6.48
C SER A 142 30.71 -4.51 6.46
N ARG A 143 29.97 -5.02 7.47
CA ARG A 143 28.52 -4.76 7.63
C ARG A 143 28.18 -3.27 7.73
N ILE A 144 29.10 -2.48 8.29
CA ILE A 144 28.94 -1.02 8.42
C ILE A 144 29.03 -0.35 7.05
N ALA A 145 29.97 -0.76 6.19
CA ALA A 145 30.06 -0.25 4.83
C ALA A 145 28.78 -0.52 4.03
N ALA A 146 28.23 -1.73 4.14
CA ALA A 146 26.96 -2.10 3.53
C ALA A 146 25.78 -1.22 4.02
N LEU A 147 25.74 -0.91 5.32
CA LEU A 147 24.73 -0.01 5.90
C LEU A 147 24.83 1.41 5.32
N ILE A 148 26.04 1.97 5.26
CA ILE A 148 26.29 3.30 4.70
C ILE A 148 25.88 3.34 3.22
N THR A 149 26.22 2.32 2.45
CA THR A 149 25.79 2.24 1.04
C THR A 149 24.28 2.13 0.92
N ALA A 150 23.62 1.33 1.78
CA ALA A 150 22.16 1.22 1.76
C ALA A 150 21.48 2.57 2.01
N VAL A 151 21.96 3.33 3.00
CA VAL A 151 21.47 4.70 3.28
C VAL A 151 21.75 5.63 2.10
N GLY A 152 22.96 5.58 1.54
CA GLY A 152 23.35 6.40 0.39
C GLY A 152 22.49 6.14 -0.86
N VAL A 153 22.18 4.87 -1.15
CA VAL A 153 21.27 4.49 -2.23
C VAL A 153 19.86 4.99 -1.98
N SER A 154 19.39 4.91 -0.73
CA SER A 154 18.05 5.39 -0.36
C SER A 154 17.91 6.88 -0.63
N PHE A 155 18.87 7.69 -0.15
CA PHE A 155 18.89 9.12 -0.44
C PHE A 155 19.03 9.44 -1.93
N LEU A 156 19.82 8.67 -2.68
CA LEU A 156 19.96 8.85 -4.12
C LEU A 156 18.62 8.62 -4.83
N LEU A 157 17.88 7.57 -4.45
CA LEU A 157 16.58 7.25 -5.02
C LEU A 157 15.51 8.27 -4.61
N GLU A 158 15.47 8.67 -3.34
CA GLU A 158 14.54 9.66 -2.83
C GLU A 158 14.74 11.02 -3.51
N ASN A 159 15.96 11.56 -3.49
CA ASN A 159 16.27 12.84 -4.11
C ASN A 159 16.12 12.77 -5.64
N GLY A 160 16.53 11.67 -6.26
CA GLY A 160 16.30 11.43 -7.69
C GLY A 160 14.80 11.42 -8.04
N GLY A 161 13.98 10.80 -7.18
CA GLY A 161 12.52 10.80 -7.29
C GLY A 161 11.92 12.20 -7.15
N ILE A 162 12.40 13.00 -6.20
CA ILE A 162 11.97 14.39 -6.01
C ILE A 162 12.30 15.23 -7.26
N ILE A 163 13.49 15.06 -7.85
CA ILE A 163 13.87 15.77 -9.08
C ILE A 163 12.99 15.33 -10.25
N ALA A 164 12.69 14.03 -10.36
CA ALA A 164 11.93 13.48 -11.49
C ALA A 164 10.41 13.75 -11.41
N PHE A 165 9.81 13.64 -10.21
CA PHE A 165 8.36 13.62 -10.03
C PHE A 165 7.82 14.80 -9.20
N GLY A 166 8.71 15.53 -8.52
CA GLY A 166 8.39 16.59 -7.58
C GLY A 166 8.05 16.07 -6.17
N PRO A 167 8.02 16.97 -5.17
CA PRO A 167 7.77 16.59 -3.77
C PRO A 167 6.28 16.42 -3.44
N ASN A 168 5.38 16.78 -4.35
CA ASN A 168 3.94 16.78 -4.10
C ASN A 168 3.32 15.38 -4.29
N PRO A 169 2.45 14.93 -3.36
CA PRO A 169 1.79 13.64 -3.49
C PRO A 169 0.94 13.60 -4.76
N LYS A 170 1.01 12.46 -5.47
CA LYS A 170 0.19 12.20 -6.66
C LYS A 170 -0.89 11.19 -6.30
N SER A 171 -2.14 11.57 -6.54
CA SER A 171 -3.30 10.70 -6.31
C SER A 171 -3.94 10.36 -7.65
N TYR A 172 -4.44 9.14 -7.78
CA TYR A 172 -5.35 8.80 -8.85
C TYR A 172 -6.68 9.51 -8.57
N GLU A 173 -7.13 10.37 -9.48
CA GLU A 173 -8.45 10.99 -9.34
C GLU A 173 -9.50 9.87 -9.35
N PRO A 174 -10.33 9.74 -8.30
CA PRO A 174 -11.41 8.78 -8.31
C PRO A 174 -12.43 9.26 -9.33
N ARG A 175 -12.35 8.74 -10.55
CA ARG A 175 -13.48 8.83 -11.47
C ARG A 175 -14.61 8.11 -10.76
N LYS A 176 -15.69 8.84 -10.46
CA LYS A 176 -16.93 8.27 -9.95
C LYS A 176 -17.32 7.16 -10.91
N LEU A 177 -16.98 5.93 -10.57
CA LEU A 177 -17.63 4.78 -11.15
C LEU A 177 -19.07 4.96 -10.70
N GLU A 178 -20.00 5.15 -11.63
CA GLU A 178 -21.41 4.94 -11.32
C GLU A 178 -21.49 3.50 -10.83
N VAL A 179 -21.38 3.33 -9.52
CA VAL A 179 -21.78 2.12 -8.85
C VAL A 179 -23.24 2.03 -9.24
N TYR A 180 -23.56 1.09 -10.13
CA TYR A 180 -24.93 0.65 -10.31
C TYR A 180 -25.38 0.25 -8.92
N GLN A 181 -26.08 1.16 -8.23
CA GLN A 181 -26.86 0.84 -7.06
C GLN A 181 -27.78 -0.23 -7.57
N LEU A 182 -27.46 -1.49 -7.27
CA LEU A 182 -28.40 -2.58 -7.47
C LEU A 182 -29.58 -2.21 -6.59
N GLN A 183 -30.54 -1.50 -7.18
CA GLN A 183 -31.88 -1.31 -6.66
C GLN A 183 -32.43 -2.72 -6.54
N PHE A 184 -32.21 -3.35 -5.39
CA PHE A 184 -33.04 -4.45 -4.98
C PHE A 184 -34.46 -3.87 -4.97
N ALA A 185 -35.29 -4.38 -5.89
CA ALA A 185 -36.68 -3.99 -6.06
C ALA A 185 -37.37 -3.99 -4.68
N GLY A 186 -37.72 -2.80 -4.18
CA GLY A 186 -38.29 -2.64 -2.85
C GLY A 186 -38.25 -1.22 -2.28
N ASN A 187 -37.46 -0.29 -2.83
CA ASN A 187 -37.26 1.03 -2.22
C ASN A 187 -38.12 2.15 -2.83
N GLU A 188 -39.13 1.84 -3.65
CA GLU A 188 -40.01 2.86 -4.24
C GLU A 188 -41.07 3.41 -3.26
N GLU A 189 -41.32 2.74 -2.14
CA GLU A 189 -42.35 3.19 -1.19
C GLU A 189 -41.92 4.36 -0.30
N PHE A 190 -40.62 4.66 -0.17
CA PHE A 190 -40.16 5.72 0.75
C PHE A 190 -39.97 7.09 0.09
N SER A 191 -40.15 7.21 -1.24
CA SER A 191 -40.06 8.50 -1.95
C SER A 191 -41.37 9.30 -1.94
N ASN A 192 -42.52 8.66 -1.72
CA ASN A 192 -43.83 9.32 -1.76
C ASN A 192 -44.31 9.89 -0.40
N ALA A 193 -43.54 9.73 0.67
CA ALA A 193 -43.90 10.24 2.02
C ALA A 193 -43.27 11.61 2.36
N ARG A 194 -42.68 12.31 1.40
CA ARG A 194 -42.09 13.65 1.58
C ARG A 194 -42.43 14.63 0.45
N GLN A 195 -43.69 14.60 0.00
CA GLN A 195 -44.33 15.81 -0.51
C GLN A 195 -44.92 16.59 0.67
#